data_AF-A0A2M7Q2Z7-F1
#
_entry.id   AF-A0A2M7Q2Z7-F1
#
_cell.length_a   1.000
_cell.length_b   1.000
_cell.length_c   1.000
_cell.angle_alpha   90.00
_cell.angle_beta   90.00
_cell.angle_gamma   90.00
#
_symmetry.space_group_name_H-M   'P 1'
#
loop_
_entity.id
_entity.type
_entity.pdbx_description
1 polymer ?
#
loop_
_entity_poly.entity_id
_entity_poly.type
_entity_poly.pdbx_seq_one_letter_code
_entity_poly.pdbx_strand_id
1 'polypeptide(L)'
;MGLVDSVLAFSLIMAALASVVTLIMESFHRVLLLRAKGMEALFHQFYDGVLVSKLQLTTAEKDRICQAVLINPTRDIIINASSRIFPNRVIENLMRHTEVSTSDLLNRLYHADAFTKLKEESEDQIRKTLSSIEDQYDAYSVAMSDYFKRRARLFSLLVGIALAFAANIDGLRIFDALMNSPLIRASIIGQQDNLERQFAVIQTEQQQMSDPYQAVNQAHQLEVIHADMEKVSRQMAAISSQGLPIGWDYFPGPSIKAMVTCDASVAAKAVEKTASGINKESDNPVIWMLKVLLTGLLIGLGAPFWFDVAQKLARIKQAVKGKTTSELASDSQSQPAVNKTIDKIVAAK
;
A
#
# COMPACT_ATOMS: atom_id res chain seq x y z
N MET A 1 8.46 21.72 20.37
CA MET A 1 7.41 20.69 20.15
C MET A 1 6.75 20.81 18.78
N GLY A 2 6.52 22.02 18.25
CA GLY A 2 5.82 22.22 16.96
C GLY A 2 6.43 21.51 15.75
N LEU A 3 7.76 21.40 15.62
CA LEU A 3 8.39 20.74 14.46
C LEU A 3 8.12 19.23 14.44
N VAL A 4 8.33 18.53 15.56
CA VAL A 4 8.07 17.08 15.66
C VAL A 4 6.60 16.78 15.37
N ASP A 5 5.68 17.59 15.90
CA ASP A 5 4.25 17.47 15.62
C ASP A 5 3.91 17.74 14.14
N SER A 6 4.58 18.70 13.50
CA SER A 6 4.37 19.01 12.08
C SER A 6 4.85 17.89 11.18
N VAL A 7 6.04 17.33 11.44
CA VAL A 7 6.58 16.21 10.66
C VAL A 7 5.74 14.95 10.89
N LEU A 8 5.26 14.70 12.11
CA LEU A 8 4.34 13.61 12.40
C LEU A 8 3.02 13.77 11.61
N ALA A 9 2.36 14.92 11.72
CA ALA A 9 1.13 15.20 10.99
C ALA A 9 1.30 15.09 9.47
N PHE A 10 2.44 15.59 8.95
CA PHE A 10 2.78 15.47 7.53
C PHE A 10 2.91 14.01 7.12
N SER A 11 3.66 13.20 7.89
CA SER A 11 3.82 11.77 7.60
C SER A 11 2.49 11.00 7.60
N LEU A 12 1.54 11.37 8.48
CA LEU A 12 0.20 10.79 8.52
C LEU A 12 -0.62 11.14 7.27
N ILE A 13 -0.55 12.39 6.79
CA ILE A 13 -1.18 12.80 5.53
C ILE A 13 -0.57 12.06 4.34
N MET A 14 0.76 11.99 4.28
CA MET A 14 1.45 11.28 3.20
C MET A 14 1.10 9.79 3.19
N ALA A 15 0.99 9.17 4.37
CA ALA A 15 0.52 7.79 4.48
C ALA A 15 -0.91 7.65 3.95
N ALA A 16 -1.83 8.57 4.30
CA ALA A 16 -3.22 8.52 3.86
C ALA A 16 -3.36 8.72 2.34
N LEU A 17 -2.59 9.64 1.75
CA LEU A 17 -2.52 9.81 0.30
C LEU A 17 -1.92 8.56 -0.38
N ALA A 18 -0.92 7.95 0.23
CA ALA A 18 -0.29 6.75 -0.30
C ALA A 18 -1.20 5.51 -0.16
N SER A 19 -2.09 5.43 0.83
CA SER A 19 -3.12 4.37 0.86
C SER A 19 -4.12 4.51 -0.27
N VAL A 20 -4.47 5.73 -0.69
CA VAL A 20 -5.32 5.94 -1.87
C VAL A 20 -4.65 5.37 -3.12
N VAL A 21 -3.35 5.62 -3.30
CA VAL A 21 -2.57 5.02 -4.41
C VAL A 21 -2.58 3.51 -4.34
N THR A 22 -2.39 2.94 -3.15
CA THR A 22 -2.50 1.48 -2.92
C THR A 22 -3.86 0.93 -3.31
N LEU A 23 -4.97 1.59 -2.93
CA LEU A 23 -6.34 1.16 -3.27
C LEU A 23 -6.60 1.22 -4.79
N ILE A 24 -6.10 2.26 -5.45
CA ILE A 24 -6.18 2.38 -6.91
C ILE A 24 -5.38 1.25 -7.58
N MET A 25 -4.18 0.98 -7.07
CA MET A 25 -3.30 -0.06 -7.57
C MET A 25 -3.92 -1.46 -7.43
N GLU A 26 -4.50 -1.74 -6.26
CA GLU A 26 -5.26 -2.95 -5.96
C GLU A 26 -6.40 -3.15 -6.97
N SER A 27 -7.19 -2.10 -7.19
CA SER A 27 -8.31 -2.09 -8.14
C SER A 27 -7.84 -2.37 -9.56
N PHE A 28 -6.75 -1.74 -10.00
CA PHE A 28 -6.20 -1.91 -11.34
C PHE A 28 -5.66 -3.32 -11.58
N HIS A 29 -4.92 -3.88 -10.62
CA HIS A 29 -4.39 -5.24 -10.73
C HIS A 29 -5.49 -6.30 -10.76
N ARG A 30 -6.53 -6.10 -9.94
CA ARG A 30 -7.70 -6.98 -9.87
C ARG A 30 -8.48 -6.98 -11.20
N VAL A 31 -8.73 -5.81 -11.77
CA VAL A 31 -9.47 -5.68 -13.04
C VAL A 31 -8.72 -6.25 -14.24
N LEU A 32 -7.39 -6.08 -14.29
CA LEU A 32 -6.60 -6.53 -15.45
C LEU A 32 -6.11 -7.98 -15.38
N LEU A 33 -6.35 -8.67 -14.26
CA LEU A 33 -5.94 -10.06 -14.03
C LEU A 33 -4.46 -10.32 -14.33
N LEU A 34 -3.63 -9.31 -14.10
CA LEU A 34 -2.20 -9.35 -14.41
C LEU A 34 -1.48 -10.48 -13.66
N ARG A 35 -1.96 -10.84 -12.47
CA ARG A 35 -1.42 -11.93 -11.66
C ARG A 35 -1.76 -13.30 -12.23
N ALA A 36 -3.00 -13.53 -12.65
CA ALA A 36 -3.42 -14.78 -13.29
C ALA A 36 -2.69 -15.03 -14.62
N LYS A 37 -2.57 -13.99 -15.45
CA LYS A 37 -1.80 -14.05 -16.71
C LYS A 37 -0.32 -14.28 -16.46
N GLY A 38 0.22 -13.67 -15.41
CA GLY A 38 1.61 -13.85 -15.00
C GLY A 38 1.91 -15.26 -14.51
N MET A 39 1.02 -15.84 -13.70
CA MET A 39 1.13 -17.23 -13.22
C MET A 39 1.01 -18.23 -14.37
N GLU A 40 0.11 -17.98 -15.32
CA GLU A 40 0.00 -18.77 -16.55
C GLU A 40 1.30 -18.73 -17.37
N ALA A 41 1.88 -17.56 -17.57
CA ALA A 41 3.15 -17.40 -18.28
C ALA A 41 4.31 -18.12 -17.54
N LEU A 42 4.39 -18.00 -16.21
CA LEU A 42 5.36 -18.72 -15.38
C LEU A 42 5.22 -20.22 -15.60
N PHE A 43 4.01 -20.75 -15.45
CA PHE A 43 3.80 -22.19 -15.52
C PHE A 43 4.07 -22.75 -16.91
N HIS A 44 3.74 -22.01 -17.97
CA HIS A 44 4.13 -22.39 -19.33
C HIS A 44 5.64 -22.50 -19.47
N GLN A 45 6.39 -21.51 -18.98
CA GLN A 45 7.85 -21.53 -19.04
C GLN A 45 8.45 -22.65 -18.18
N PHE A 46 7.88 -22.90 -17.00
CA PHE A 46 8.28 -24.00 -16.12
C PHE A 46 7.98 -25.37 -16.74
N TYR A 47 6.82 -25.53 -17.37
CA TYR A 47 6.44 -26.76 -18.05
C TYR A 47 7.44 -27.08 -19.17
N ASP A 48 7.69 -26.12 -20.06
CA ASP A 48 8.56 -26.30 -21.22
C ASP A 48 10.04 -26.47 -20.81
N GLY A 49 10.50 -25.73 -19.79
CA GLY A 49 11.89 -25.75 -19.35
C GLY A 49 12.24 -26.92 -18.42
N VAL A 50 11.29 -27.41 -17.63
CA VAL A 50 11.55 -28.35 -16.53
C VAL A 50 10.76 -29.64 -16.69
N LEU A 51 9.44 -29.55 -16.73
CA LEU A 51 8.58 -30.73 -16.65
C LEU A 51 8.72 -31.65 -17.88
N VAL A 52 8.86 -31.07 -19.08
CA VAL A 52 9.09 -31.86 -20.30
C VAL A 52 10.36 -32.71 -20.19
N SER A 53 11.46 -32.14 -19.68
CA SER A 53 12.73 -32.87 -19.59
C SER A 53 12.76 -33.87 -18.43
N LYS A 54 12.22 -33.49 -17.27
CA LYS A 54 12.28 -34.29 -16.03
C LYS A 54 11.25 -35.41 -16.00
N LEU A 55 10.09 -35.21 -16.60
CA LEU A 55 8.97 -36.16 -16.58
C LEU A 55 8.68 -36.76 -17.95
N GLN A 56 9.47 -36.40 -18.98
CA GLN A 56 9.30 -36.83 -20.37
C GLN A 56 7.89 -36.55 -20.91
N LEU A 57 7.28 -35.44 -20.51
CA LEU A 57 5.93 -35.07 -20.91
C LEU A 57 5.87 -34.59 -22.36
N THR A 58 4.70 -34.73 -22.97
CA THR A 58 4.44 -34.36 -24.37
C THR A 58 3.62 -33.08 -24.47
N THR A 59 3.69 -32.41 -25.64
CA THR A 59 2.88 -31.22 -25.91
C THR A 59 1.37 -31.50 -25.81
N ALA A 60 0.93 -32.74 -26.06
CA ALA A 60 -0.46 -33.14 -25.91
C ALA A 60 -0.94 -33.16 -24.45
N GLU A 61 -0.02 -33.36 -23.48
CA GLU A 61 -0.32 -33.37 -22.05
C GLU A 61 -0.26 -31.97 -21.44
N LYS A 62 0.34 -31.01 -22.14
CA LYS A 62 0.56 -29.64 -21.66
C LYS A 62 -0.74 -28.96 -21.24
N ASP A 63 -1.76 -28.98 -22.10
CA ASP A 63 -3.01 -28.28 -21.83
C ASP A 63 -3.74 -28.88 -20.62
N ARG A 64 -3.78 -30.22 -20.52
CA ARG A 64 -4.39 -30.93 -19.39
C ARG A 64 -3.68 -30.59 -18.08
N ILE A 65 -2.36 -30.63 -18.06
CA ILE A 65 -1.55 -30.36 -16.87
C ILE A 65 -1.62 -28.88 -16.48
N CYS A 66 -1.54 -27.96 -17.45
CA CYS A 66 -1.72 -26.53 -17.21
C CYS A 66 -3.10 -26.23 -16.63
N GLN A 67 -4.16 -26.85 -17.14
CA GLN A 67 -5.51 -26.70 -16.58
C GLN A 67 -5.59 -27.25 -15.15
N ALA A 68 -5.06 -28.44 -14.88
CA ALA A 68 -5.07 -29.03 -13.55
C ALA A 68 -4.29 -28.19 -12.52
N VAL A 69 -3.19 -27.57 -12.94
CA VAL A 69 -2.37 -26.74 -12.06
C VAL A 69 -2.98 -25.35 -11.85
N LEU A 70 -3.44 -24.69 -12.91
CA LEU A 70 -3.81 -23.27 -12.86
C LEU A 70 -5.28 -23.02 -12.48
N ILE A 71 -6.17 -24.01 -12.57
CA ILE A 71 -7.62 -23.81 -12.33
C ILE A 71 -8.01 -24.12 -10.89
N ASN A 72 -8.92 -23.32 -10.32
CA ASN A 72 -9.52 -23.56 -9.01
C ASN A 72 -10.40 -24.82 -8.99
N PRO A 73 -10.15 -25.81 -8.10
CA PRO A 73 -10.99 -27.01 -8.02
C PRO A 73 -12.46 -26.70 -7.65
N THR A 74 -12.76 -25.53 -7.08
CA THR A 74 -14.13 -25.06 -6.78
C THR A 74 -14.80 -24.31 -7.94
N ARG A 75 -14.12 -24.17 -9.08
CA ARG A 75 -14.59 -23.41 -10.26
C ARG A 75 -16.02 -23.79 -10.67
N ASP A 76 -16.31 -25.07 -10.81
CA ASP A 76 -17.59 -25.52 -11.36
C ASP A 76 -18.76 -25.28 -10.40
N ILE A 77 -18.49 -25.29 -9.10
CA ILE A 77 -19.48 -24.96 -8.05
C ILE A 77 -19.86 -23.48 -8.15
N ILE A 78 -18.88 -22.60 -8.37
CA ILE A 78 -19.08 -21.15 -8.40
C ILE A 78 -19.69 -20.67 -9.73
N ILE A 79 -19.28 -21.22 -10.88
CA ILE A 79 -19.87 -20.86 -12.19
C ILE A 79 -21.36 -21.20 -12.20
N ASN A 80 -21.74 -22.35 -11.66
CA ASN A 80 -23.14 -22.76 -11.59
C ASN A 80 -23.97 -21.86 -10.65
N ALA A 81 -23.36 -21.29 -9.61
CA ALA A 81 -24.02 -20.33 -8.72
C ALA A 81 -24.07 -18.89 -9.27
N SER A 82 -23.07 -18.47 -10.06
CA SER A 82 -22.87 -17.06 -10.47
C SER A 82 -23.21 -16.73 -11.93
N SER A 83 -23.43 -17.73 -12.78
CA SER A 83 -23.77 -17.56 -14.22
C SER A 83 -25.06 -16.77 -14.51
N ARG A 84 -25.87 -16.46 -13.47
CA ARG A 84 -27.05 -15.58 -13.59
C ARG A 84 -26.72 -14.08 -13.66
N ILE A 85 -25.52 -13.66 -13.28
CA ILE A 85 -25.19 -12.23 -13.08
C ILE A 85 -24.05 -11.77 -14.01
N PHE A 86 -23.12 -12.64 -14.39
CA PHE A 86 -21.95 -12.27 -15.22
C PHE A 86 -21.67 -13.28 -16.34
N PRO A 87 -21.04 -12.85 -17.45
CA PRO A 87 -20.63 -13.74 -18.53
C PRO A 87 -19.51 -14.69 -18.07
N ASN A 88 -19.66 -15.99 -18.39
CA ASN A 88 -18.76 -17.07 -17.95
C ASN A 88 -17.26 -16.80 -18.19
N ARG A 89 -16.90 -16.10 -19.27
CA ARG A 89 -15.48 -15.78 -19.61
C ARG A 89 -14.81 -14.84 -18.60
N VAL A 90 -15.55 -13.93 -17.99
CA VAL A 90 -15.01 -13.00 -16.99
C VAL A 90 -14.75 -13.74 -15.68
N ILE A 91 -15.72 -14.57 -15.28
CA ILE A 91 -15.65 -15.40 -14.07
C ILE A 91 -14.51 -16.43 -14.18
N GLU A 92 -14.34 -17.04 -15.35
CA GLU A 92 -13.29 -18.03 -15.62
C GLU A 92 -11.88 -17.48 -15.42
N ASN A 93 -11.60 -16.27 -15.94
CA ASN A 93 -10.29 -15.66 -15.77
C ASN A 93 -10.06 -15.15 -14.34
N LEU A 94 -11.12 -14.78 -13.63
CA LEU A 94 -11.09 -14.36 -12.22
C LEU A 94 -10.74 -15.50 -11.26
N MET A 95 -11.10 -16.73 -11.62
CA MET A 95 -10.98 -17.92 -10.77
C MET A 95 -9.74 -18.78 -11.05
N ARG A 96 -8.81 -18.32 -11.87
CA ARG A 96 -7.49 -18.96 -11.98
C ARG A 96 -6.68 -18.70 -10.72
N HIS A 97 -5.89 -19.68 -10.30
CA HIS A 97 -4.98 -19.50 -9.17
C HIS A 97 -3.99 -18.39 -9.47
N THR A 98 -3.91 -17.46 -8.52
CA THR A 98 -2.96 -16.33 -8.58
C THR A 98 -1.61 -16.69 -7.96
N GLU A 99 -1.52 -17.85 -7.32
CA GLU A 99 -0.32 -18.44 -6.72
C GLU A 99 -0.57 -19.94 -6.50
N VAL A 100 0.44 -20.76 -6.74
CA VAL A 100 0.42 -22.20 -6.46
C VAL A 100 1.68 -22.48 -5.64
N SER A 101 1.54 -22.98 -4.41
CA SER A 101 2.71 -23.34 -3.61
C SER A 101 3.39 -24.57 -4.19
N THR A 102 4.64 -24.82 -3.81
CA THR A 102 5.40 -25.97 -4.30
C THR A 102 4.74 -27.29 -3.91
N SER A 103 4.24 -27.40 -2.68
CA SER A 103 3.48 -28.56 -2.22
C SER A 103 2.15 -28.75 -2.97
N ASP A 104 1.41 -27.67 -3.21
CA ASP A 104 0.16 -27.71 -3.97
C ASP A 104 0.40 -28.04 -5.45
N LEU A 105 1.48 -27.52 -6.04
CA LEU A 105 1.92 -27.87 -7.38
C LEU A 105 2.18 -29.37 -7.48
N LEU A 106 2.99 -29.93 -6.57
CA LEU A 106 3.31 -31.36 -6.60
C LEU A 106 2.06 -32.22 -6.44
N ASN A 107 1.17 -31.83 -5.52
CA ASN A 107 -0.10 -32.52 -5.32
C ASN A 107 -0.96 -32.50 -6.60
N ARG A 108 -1.02 -31.37 -7.30
CA ARG A 108 -1.75 -31.25 -8.57
C ARG A 108 -1.10 -32.02 -9.71
N LEU A 109 0.23 -31.99 -9.80
CA LEU A 109 0.99 -32.78 -10.78
C LEU A 109 0.75 -34.28 -10.57
N TYR A 110 0.65 -34.72 -9.31
CA TYR A 110 0.29 -36.10 -8.98
C TYR A 110 -1.12 -36.45 -9.47
N HIS A 111 -2.12 -35.63 -9.16
CA HIS A 111 -3.49 -35.83 -9.64
C HIS A 111 -3.67 -35.66 -11.16
N ALA A 112 -2.75 -34.98 -11.84
CA ALA A 112 -2.73 -34.83 -13.29
C ALA A 112 -1.99 -35.96 -14.02
N ASP A 113 -1.63 -37.04 -13.31
CA ASP A 113 -0.88 -38.21 -13.79
C ASP A 113 0.52 -37.86 -14.35
N ALA A 114 1.08 -36.70 -13.99
CA ALA A 114 2.34 -36.21 -14.54
C ALA A 114 3.55 -37.08 -14.15
N PHE A 115 3.46 -37.80 -13.03
CA PHE A 115 4.54 -38.64 -12.49
C PHE A 115 4.48 -40.11 -12.94
N THR A 116 3.60 -40.46 -13.90
CA THR A 116 3.39 -41.86 -14.30
C THR A 116 4.68 -42.56 -14.73
N LYS A 117 5.56 -41.86 -15.47
CA LYS A 117 6.85 -42.40 -15.93
C LYS A 117 7.88 -42.57 -14.82
N LEU A 118 7.77 -41.80 -13.73
CA LEU A 118 8.66 -41.94 -12.57
C LEU A 118 8.36 -43.18 -11.73
N LYS A 119 7.17 -43.80 -11.89
CA LYS A 119 6.78 -44.99 -11.10
C LYS A 119 7.69 -46.20 -11.35
N GLU A 120 8.39 -46.23 -12.48
CA GLU A 120 9.31 -47.32 -12.87
C GLU A 120 10.75 -47.07 -12.40
N GLU A 121 11.05 -45.90 -11.84
CA GLU A 121 12.39 -45.52 -11.39
C GLU A 121 12.67 -45.95 -9.94
N SER A 122 13.94 -45.92 -9.54
CA SER A 122 14.33 -46.19 -8.15
C SER A 122 13.88 -45.07 -7.20
N GLU A 123 13.64 -45.39 -5.92
CA GLU A 123 13.22 -44.40 -4.92
C GLU A 123 14.18 -43.19 -4.84
N ASP A 124 15.49 -43.43 -4.98
CA ASP A 124 16.50 -42.38 -4.98
C ASP A 124 16.38 -41.45 -6.20
N GLN A 125 16.10 -42.00 -7.39
CA GLN A 125 15.85 -41.19 -8.60
C GLN A 125 14.57 -40.37 -8.48
N ILE A 126 13.49 -40.97 -7.96
CA ILE A 126 12.22 -40.26 -7.74
C ILE A 126 12.43 -39.07 -6.80
N ARG A 127 13.12 -39.28 -5.67
CA ARG A 127 13.42 -38.20 -4.70
C ARG A 127 14.27 -37.10 -5.33
N LYS A 128 15.30 -37.45 -6.09
CA LYS A 128 16.16 -36.48 -6.79
C LYS A 128 15.40 -35.68 -7.84
N THR A 129 14.54 -36.33 -8.61
CA THR A 129 13.72 -35.65 -9.63
C THR A 129 12.70 -34.73 -8.98
N LEU A 130 12.02 -35.18 -7.92
CA LEU A 130 11.06 -34.35 -7.20
C LEU A 130 11.71 -33.13 -6.56
N SER A 131 12.82 -33.31 -5.84
CA SER A 131 13.60 -32.22 -5.25
C SER A 131 14.10 -31.24 -6.32
N SER A 132 14.54 -31.74 -7.48
CA SER A 132 14.93 -30.86 -8.59
C SER A 132 13.76 -30.07 -9.20
N ILE A 133 12.54 -30.62 -9.18
CA ILE A 133 11.33 -29.92 -9.64
C ILE A 133 10.95 -28.84 -8.61
N GLU A 134 11.01 -29.16 -7.32
CA GLU A 134 10.79 -28.22 -6.22
C GLU A 134 11.74 -27.01 -6.31
N ASP A 135 13.06 -27.26 -6.35
CA ASP A 135 14.08 -26.20 -6.39
C ASP A 135 13.91 -25.27 -7.59
N GLN A 136 13.59 -25.84 -8.76
CA GLN A 136 13.40 -25.05 -9.97
C GLN A 136 12.10 -24.24 -9.91
N TYR A 137 11.02 -24.85 -9.44
CA TYR A 137 9.76 -24.13 -9.28
C TYR A 137 9.86 -22.96 -8.30
N ASP A 138 10.55 -23.16 -7.18
CA ASP A 138 10.85 -22.11 -6.20
C ASP A 138 11.64 -20.98 -6.86
N ALA A 139 12.67 -21.31 -7.65
CA ALA A 139 13.44 -20.31 -8.38
C ALA A 139 12.60 -19.49 -9.37
N TYR A 140 11.73 -20.15 -10.16
CA TYR A 140 10.79 -19.46 -11.07
C TYR A 140 9.81 -18.58 -10.30
N SER A 141 9.27 -19.06 -9.19
CA SER A 141 8.30 -18.36 -8.35
C SER A 141 8.90 -17.11 -7.68
N VAL A 142 10.12 -17.22 -7.16
CA VAL A 142 10.87 -16.09 -6.59
C VAL A 142 11.17 -15.04 -7.66
N ALA A 143 11.69 -15.46 -8.83
CA ALA A 143 12.02 -14.55 -9.92
C ALA A 143 10.79 -13.80 -10.43
N MET A 144 9.66 -14.50 -10.57
CA MET A 144 8.39 -13.90 -10.99
C MET A 144 7.84 -12.92 -9.95
N SER A 145 7.91 -13.28 -8.67
CA SER A 145 7.51 -12.41 -7.56
C SER A 145 8.31 -11.12 -7.55
N ASP A 146 9.63 -11.20 -7.77
CA ASP A 146 10.49 -10.02 -7.85
C ASP A 146 10.18 -9.13 -9.04
N TYR A 147 9.88 -9.72 -10.21
CA TYR A 147 9.43 -8.96 -11.36
C TYR A 147 8.12 -8.21 -11.07
N PHE A 148 7.13 -8.86 -10.45
CA PHE A 148 5.88 -8.19 -10.07
C PHE A 148 6.10 -7.07 -9.06
N LYS A 149 6.95 -7.26 -8.06
CA LYS A 149 7.30 -6.21 -7.09
C LYS A 149 7.94 -5.00 -7.77
N ARG A 150 8.87 -5.20 -8.71
CA ARG A 150 9.52 -4.11 -9.46
C ARG A 150 8.52 -3.35 -10.32
N ARG A 151 7.65 -4.07 -11.03
CA ARG A 151 6.60 -3.48 -11.85
C ARG A 151 5.59 -2.71 -11.02
N ALA A 152 5.18 -3.27 -9.88
CA ALA A 152 4.24 -2.63 -8.96
C ALA A 152 4.81 -1.32 -8.41
N ARG A 153 6.09 -1.28 -8.02
CA ARG A 153 6.76 -0.05 -7.56
C ARG A 153 6.74 1.06 -8.62
N LEU A 154 7.07 0.72 -9.87
CA LEU A 154 7.05 1.71 -10.95
C LEU A 154 5.63 2.23 -11.20
N PHE A 155 4.64 1.35 -11.16
CA PHE A 155 3.25 1.74 -11.36
C PHE A 155 2.71 2.60 -10.20
N SER A 156 3.01 2.26 -8.95
CA SER A 156 2.67 3.09 -7.78
C SER A 156 3.27 4.49 -7.88
N LEU A 157 4.49 4.61 -8.43
CA LEU A 157 5.11 5.91 -8.70
C LEU A 157 4.30 6.72 -9.73
N LEU A 158 3.94 6.10 -10.85
CA LEU A 158 3.16 6.75 -11.90
C LEU A 158 1.77 7.16 -11.42
N VAL A 159 1.09 6.30 -10.65
CA VAL A 159 -0.23 6.60 -10.07
C VAL A 159 -0.11 7.70 -9.02
N GLY A 160 0.92 7.71 -8.18
CA GLY A 160 1.18 8.79 -7.22
C GLY A 160 1.40 10.13 -7.90
N ILE A 161 2.19 10.16 -8.97
CA ILE A 161 2.38 11.36 -9.81
C ILE A 161 1.04 11.80 -10.43
N ALA A 162 0.31 10.88 -11.07
CA ALA A 162 -0.97 11.20 -11.68
C ALA A 162 -1.98 11.75 -10.67
N LEU A 163 -2.06 11.15 -9.47
CA LEU A 163 -2.93 11.60 -8.39
C LEU A 163 -2.54 13.01 -7.93
N ALA A 164 -1.24 13.28 -7.71
CA ALA A 164 -0.78 14.59 -7.28
C ALA A 164 -1.12 15.69 -8.29
N PHE A 165 -0.95 15.44 -9.60
CA PHE A 165 -1.35 16.40 -10.63
C PHE A 165 -2.86 16.55 -10.75
N ALA A 166 -3.63 15.46 -10.75
CA ALA A 166 -5.08 15.50 -10.89
C ALA A 166 -5.76 16.23 -9.73
N ALA A 167 -5.28 16.02 -8.50
CA ALA A 167 -5.81 16.64 -7.29
C ALA A 167 -5.06 17.93 -6.89
N ASN A 168 -4.11 18.41 -7.69
CA ASN A 168 -3.25 19.56 -7.38
C ASN A 168 -2.68 19.53 -5.96
N ILE A 169 -2.02 18.42 -5.61
CA ILE A 169 -1.45 18.17 -4.30
C ILE A 169 -0.01 18.69 -4.27
N ASP A 170 0.22 19.73 -3.46
CA ASP A 170 1.55 20.25 -3.15
C ASP A 170 1.90 19.93 -1.69
N GLY A 171 2.82 18.98 -1.50
CA GLY A 171 3.30 18.53 -0.21
C GLY A 171 4.07 19.60 0.57
N LEU A 172 4.76 20.52 -0.11
CA LEU A 172 5.45 21.62 0.57
C LEU A 172 4.43 22.62 1.12
N ARG A 173 3.39 22.93 0.34
CA ARG A 173 2.28 23.78 0.80
C ARG A 173 1.55 23.16 2.00
N ILE A 174 1.33 21.85 1.96
CA ILE A 174 0.77 21.11 3.11
C ILE A 174 1.69 21.26 4.32
N PHE A 175 3.00 21.01 4.15
CA PHE A 175 3.96 21.08 5.25
C PHE A 175 4.04 22.49 5.86
N ASP A 176 4.04 23.54 5.02
CA ASP A 176 4.02 24.93 5.47
C ASP A 176 2.74 25.25 6.25
N ALA A 177 1.57 24.81 5.78
CA ALA A 177 0.32 24.99 6.50
C ALA A 177 0.34 24.28 7.87
N LEU A 178 0.92 23.07 7.93
CA LEU A 178 1.09 22.34 9.19
C LEU A 178 2.02 23.08 10.14
N MET A 179 3.16 23.61 9.67
CA MET A 179 4.10 24.37 10.50
C MET A 179 3.43 25.62 11.11
N ASN A 180 2.58 26.30 10.34
CA ASN A 180 1.98 27.56 10.74
C ASN A 180 0.63 27.42 11.49
N SER A 181 -0.03 26.25 11.44
CA SER A 181 -1.37 26.06 12.02
C SER A 181 -1.41 24.96 13.09
N PRO A 182 -1.36 25.30 14.39
CA PRO A 182 -1.47 24.32 15.49
C PRO A 182 -2.76 23.51 15.48
N LEU A 183 -3.87 24.11 15.04
CA LEU A 183 -5.18 23.47 14.99
C LEU A 183 -5.21 22.30 14.00
N ILE A 184 -4.69 22.50 12.78
CA ILE A 184 -4.65 21.46 11.74
C ILE A 184 -3.76 20.29 12.18
N ARG A 185 -2.62 20.57 12.81
CA ARG A 185 -1.75 19.51 13.36
C ARG A 185 -2.47 18.67 14.41
N ALA A 186 -3.16 19.33 15.34
CA ALA A 186 -3.86 18.65 16.42
C ALA A 186 -4.98 17.74 15.89
N SER A 187 -5.75 18.19 14.88
CA SER A 187 -6.81 17.37 14.29
C SER A 187 -6.28 16.13 13.58
N ILE A 188 -5.15 16.23 12.86
CA ILE A 188 -4.55 15.09 12.16
C ILE A 188 -3.96 14.09 13.15
N ILE A 189 -3.19 14.57 14.12
CA ILE A 189 -2.58 13.70 15.14
C ILE A 189 -3.67 13.01 15.97
N GLY A 190 -4.78 13.70 16.25
CA GLY A 190 -5.93 13.10 16.94
C GLY A 190 -6.61 11.96 16.16
N GLN A 191 -6.41 11.87 14.84
CA GLN A 191 -6.93 10.78 14.00
C GLN A 191 -5.93 9.64 13.79
N GLN A 192 -4.75 9.70 14.41
CA GLN A 192 -3.68 8.72 14.24
C GLN A 192 -4.17 7.28 14.43
N ASP A 193 -4.87 6.97 15.53
CA ASP A 193 -5.33 5.60 15.82
C ASP A 193 -6.27 5.04 14.74
N ASN A 194 -7.14 5.88 14.17
CA ASN A 194 -8.06 5.47 13.12
C ASN A 194 -7.32 5.18 11.81
N LEU A 195 -6.33 6.01 11.49
CA LEU A 195 -5.44 5.80 10.35
C LEU A 195 -4.65 4.50 10.55
N GLU A 196 -4.06 4.27 11.73
CA GLU A 196 -3.31 3.05 12.05
C GLU A 196 -4.15 1.78 11.86
N ARG A 197 -5.41 1.77 12.32
CA ARG A 197 -6.32 0.64 12.11
C ARG A 197 -6.60 0.38 10.63
N GLN A 198 -6.83 1.43 9.85
CA GLN A 198 -7.04 1.29 8.40
C GLN A 198 -5.79 0.75 7.70
N PHE A 199 -4.60 1.21 8.09
CA PHE A 199 -3.34 0.70 7.55
C PHE A 199 -3.07 -0.76 7.92
N ALA A 200 -3.39 -1.16 9.16
CA ALA A 200 -3.21 -2.54 9.60
C ALA A 200 -3.99 -3.51 8.69
N VAL A 201 -5.23 -3.17 8.35
CA VAL A 201 -6.06 -3.96 7.42
C VAL A 201 -5.42 -4.04 6.03
N ILE A 202 -5.01 -2.90 5.45
CA ILE A 202 -4.40 -2.85 4.11
C ILE A 202 -3.07 -3.62 4.06
N GLN A 203 -2.23 -3.52 5.10
CA GLN A 203 -0.97 -4.27 5.16
C GLN A 203 -1.22 -5.77 5.29
N THR A 204 -2.18 -6.18 6.12
CA THR A 204 -2.55 -7.58 6.27
C THR A 204 -3.11 -8.12 4.95
N GLU A 205 -3.93 -7.37 4.21
CA GLU A 205 -4.40 -7.78 2.87
C GLU A 205 -3.25 -7.90 1.86
N GLN A 206 -2.31 -6.94 1.84
CA GLN A 206 -1.12 -6.99 0.97
C GLN A 206 -0.15 -8.13 1.31
N GLN A 207 -0.07 -8.55 2.58
CA GLN A 207 0.78 -9.65 3.05
C GLN A 207 0.08 -11.02 3.00
N GLN A 208 -1.24 -11.08 3.22
CA GLN A 208 -2.07 -12.28 3.10
C GLN A 208 -2.45 -12.61 1.66
N MET A 209 -2.10 -11.75 0.70
CA MET A 209 -1.93 -12.12 -0.71
C MET A 209 -0.90 -13.24 -0.98
N SER A 210 -0.36 -13.86 0.08
CA SER A 210 0.53 -15.04 0.08
C SER A 210 -0.16 -16.34 0.58
N ASP A 211 -1.44 -16.31 1.00
CA ASP A 211 -2.14 -17.50 1.53
C ASP A 211 -3.42 -17.84 0.73
N PRO A 212 -3.44 -18.97 0.00
CA PRO A 212 -4.55 -19.38 -0.88
C PRO A 212 -5.89 -19.66 -0.19
N TYR A 213 -5.93 -19.86 1.13
CA TYR A 213 -7.15 -20.34 1.80
C TYR A 213 -8.23 -19.27 2.05
N GLN A 214 -7.95 -17.98 1.81
CA GLN A 214 -8.94 -16.91 2.01
C GLN A 214 -9.63 -16.41 0.74
N ALA A 215 -9.31 -16.96 -0.43
CA ALA A 215 -9.92 -16.56 -1.70
C ALA A 215 -11.40 -17.01 -1.86
N VAL A 216 -11.95 -17.80 -0.93
CA VAL A 216 -13.33 -18.33 -1.01
C VAL A 216 -14.41 -17.27 -0.71
N ASN A 217 -14.04 -16.07 -0.24
CA ASN A 217 -15.01 -14.99 0.03
C ASN A 217 -15.02 -13.85 -1.02
N GLN A 218 -14.52 -14.07 -2.24
CA GLN A 218 -14.50 -13.03 -3.29
C GLN A 218 -15.24 -13.43 -4.58
N ALA A 219 -16.52 -13.76 -4.43
CA ALA A 219 -17.50 -13.65 -5.53
C ALA A 219 -18.16 -12.25 -5.58
N HIS A 220 -17.45 -11.20 -5.15
CA HIS A 220 -17.94 -9.81 -5.08
C HIS A 220 -16.96 -8.79 -5.67
N GLN A 221 -16.19 -9.14 -6.70
CA GLN A 221 -15.15 -8.22 -7.19
C GLN A 221 -15.69 -6.92 -7.83
N LEU A 222 -16.96 -6.83 -8.24
CA LEU A 222 -17.57 -5.57 -8.72
C LEU A 222 -18.26 -4.76 -7.61
N GLU A 223 -18.75 -5.41 -6.56
CA GLU A 223 -19.22 -4.71 -5.35
C GLU A 223 -18.04 -4.18 -4.52
N VAL A 224 -16.92 -4.90 -4.52
CA VAL A 224 -15.67 -4.47 -3.88
C VAL A 224 -15.04 -3.28 -4.60
N ILE A 225 -15.12 -3.17 -5.94
CA ILE A 225 -14.63 -1.95 -6.64
C ILE A 225 -15.48 -0.73 -6.26
N HIS A 226 -16.80 -0.86 -6.16
CA HIS A 226 -17.65 0.25 -5.68
C HIS A 226 -17.34 0.58 -4.21
N ALA A 227 -17.19 -0.45 -3.35
CA ALA A 227 -16.82 -0.27 -1.96
C ALA A 227 -15.42 0.33 -1.79
N ASP A 228 -14.46 -0.02 -2.64
CA ASP A 228 -13.10 0.52 -2.63
C ASP A 228 -13.07 1.95 -3.17
N MET A 229 -13.86 2.27 -4.21
CA MET A 229 -14.07 3.66 -4.64
C MET A 229 -14.78 4.48 -3.56
N GLU A 230 -15.71 3.89 -2.82
CA GLU A 230 -16.33 4.52 -1.66
C GLU A 230 -15.31 4.73 -0.53
N LYS A 231 -14.42 3.77 -0.26
CA LYS A 231 -13.30 3.93 0.68
C LYS A 231 -12.36 5.07 0.24
N VAL A 232 -11.98 5.11 -1.03
CA VAL A 232 -11.15 6.19 -1.60
C VAL A 232 -11.85 7.54 -1.44
N SER A 233 -13.14 7.63 -1.78
CA SER A 233 -13.95 8.85 -1.63
C SER A 233 -14.05 9.29 -0.17
N ARG A 234 -14.30 8.36 0.77
CA ARG A 234 -14.37 8.64 2.20
C ARG A 234 -13.01 9.10 2.75
N GLN A 235 -11.91 8.46 2.33
CA GLN A 235 -10.55 8.86 2.72
C GLN A 235 -10.22 10.26 2.19
N MET A 236 -10.52 10.54 0.92
CA MET A 236 -10.30 11.85 0.33
C MET A 236 -11.17 12.94 0.98
N ALA A 237 -12.43 12.64 1.30
CA ALA A 237 -13.32 13.54 2.03
C ALA A 237 -12.83 13.81 3.46
N ALA A 238 -12.32 12.78 4.17
CA ALA A 238 -11.73 12.93 5.49
C ALA A 238 -10.51 13.87 5.45
N ILE A 239 -9.61 13.69 4.48
CA ILE A 239 -8.44 14.56 4.26
C ILE A 239 -8.89 15.99 3.93
N SER A 240 -9.88 16.15 3.04
CA SER A 240 -10.39 17.47 2.63
C SER A 240 -11.06 18.22 3.79
N SER A 241 -11.75 17.52 4.69
CA SER A 241 -12.43 18.15 5.84
C SER A 241 -11.48 18.76 6.88
N GLN A 242 -10.18 18.45 6.81
CA GLN A 242 -9.17 18.92 7.76
C GLN A 242 -8.62 20.33 7.43
N GLY A 243 -9.18 21.01 6.42
CA GLY A 243 -8.75 22.35 6.03
C GLY A 243 -7.36 22.39 5.38
N LEU A 244 -6.94 21.27 4.77
CA LEU A 244 -5.65 21.18 4.10
C LEU A 244 -5.65 21.99 2.80
N PRO A 245 -4.52 22.66 2.47
CA PRO A 245 -4.42 23.44 1.25
C PRO A 245 -4.16 22.53 0.04
N ILE A 246 -5.20 21.85 -0.43
CA ILE A 246 -5.17 20.94 -1.59
C ILE A 246 -6.20 21.36 -2.64
N GLY A 247 -6.02 20.92 -3.89
CA GLY A 247 -6.98 21.16 -4.94
C GLY A 247 -6.76 22.45 -5.74
N TRP A 248 -7.72 22.72 -6.63
CA TRP A 248 -7.62 23.75 -7.67
C TRP A 248 -8.04 25.15 -7.21
N ASP A 249 -8.30 25.34 -5.92
CA ASP A 249 -8.45 26.68 -5.33
C ASP A 249 -7.10 27.41 -5.20
N TYR A 250 -5.99 26.67 -5.30
CA TYR A 250 -4.63 27.16 -5.26
C TYR A 250 -4.00 27.16 -6.66
N PHE A 251 -2.82 27.79 -6.81
CA PHE A 251 -2.14 27.84 -8.11
C PHE A 251 -2.01 26.43 -8.72
N PRO A 252 -2.23 26.26 -10.04
CA PRO A 252 -2.54 27.28 -11.05
C PRO A 252 -4.04 27.55 -11.23
N GLY A 253 -4.92 26.95 -10.42
CA GLY A 253 -6.35 26.92 -10.70
C GLY A 253 -7.01 28.29 -10.86
N PRO A 254 -6.78 29.27 -9.96
CA PRO A 254 -7.30 30.63 -10.15
C PRO A 254 -6.75 31.33 -11.39
N SER A 255 -5.49 31.09 -11.74
CA SER A 255 -4.85 31.64 -12.95
C SER A 255 -5.47 31.05 -14.22
N ILE A 256 -5.75 29.74 -14.23
CA ILE A 256 -6.48 29.06 -15.32
C ILE A 256 -7.90 29.61 -15.42
N LYS A 257 -8.60 29.76 -14.28
CA LYS A 257 -9.97 30.29 -14.26
C LYS A 257 -10.04 31.71 -14.82
N ALA A 258 -9.12 32.59 -14.40
CA ALA A 258 -9.04 33.95 -14.92
C ALA A 258 -8.74 33.99 -16.42
N MET A 259 -7.87 33.10 -16.92
CA MET A 259 -7.59 32.98 -18.36
C MET A 259 -8.82 32.52 -19.15
N VAL A 260 -9.57 31.55 -18.63
CA VAL A 260 -10.77 30.99 -19.28
C VAL A 260 -11.96 31.95 -19.24
N THR A 261 -12.17 32.67 -18.13
CA THR A 261 -13.34 33.55 -17.96
C THR A 261 -13.11 34.98 -18.47
N CYS A 262 -11.88 35.33 -18.88
CA CYS A 262 -11.46 36.69 -19.25
C CYS A 262 -11.88 37.75 -18.22
N ASP A 263 -11.94 37.37 -16.93
CA ASP A 263 -12.39 38.24 -15.84
C ASP A 263 -11.21 38.58 -14.94
N ALA A 264 -10.74 39.82 -15.05
CA ALA A 264 -9.62 40.34 -14.27
C ALA A 264 -9.92 40.41 -12.76
N SER A 265 -11.20 40.43 -12.35
CA SER A 265 -11.59 40.45 -10.94
C SER A 265 -11.40 39.08 -10.25
N VAL A 266 -11.42 37.98 -11.02
CA VAL A 266 -11.14 36.62 -10.55
C VAL A 266 -9.64 36.45 -10.26
N ALA A 267 -8.78 37.02 -11.11
CA ALA A 267 -7.34 37.08 -10.84
C ALA A 267 -7.03 37.89 -9.58
N ALA A 268 -7.71 39.04 -9.38
CA ALA A 268 -7.52 39.88 -8.20
C ALA A 268 -7.96 39.21 -6.88
N LYS A 269 -9.08 38.46 -6.88
CA LYS A 269 -9.56 37.71 -5.69
C LYS A 269 -8.68 36.50 -5.32
N ALA A 270 -8.05 35.88 -6.32
CA ALA A 270 -7.08 34.81 -6.09
C ALA A 270 -5.85 35.30 -5.31
N VAL A 271 -5.39 36.51 -5.64
CA VAL A 271 -4.27 37.18 -4.96
C VAL A 271 -4.64 37.57 -3.51
N GLU A 272 -5.90 37.96 -3.26
CA GLU A 272 -6.38 38.36 -1.94
C GLU A 272 -6.52 37.18 -0.95
N LYS A 273 -6.96 36.00 -1.40
CA LYS A 273 -7.05 34.79 -0.53
C LYS A 273 -5.67 34.24 -0.14
N THR A 274 -4.66 34.49 -0.99
CA THR A 274 -3.24 34.24 -0.69
C THR A 274 -2.66 35.28 0.30
N ALA A 275 -3.26 36.46 0.40
CA ALA A 275 -2.82 37.54 1.29
C ALA A 275 -3.29 37.37 2.75
N SER A 276 -4.25 36.49 3.06
CA SER A 276 -4.71 36.23 4.44
C SER A 276 -3.84 35.22 5.23
N GLY A 277 -2.54 35.18 4.97
CA GLY A 277 -1.56 34.58 5.91
C GLY A 277 -1.01 33.19 5.57
N ILE A 278 -1.22 32.66 4.36
CA ILE A 278 -0.47 31.49 3.86
C ILE A 278 0.23 31.91 2.55
N ASN A 279 1.38 32.56 2.74
CA ASN A 279 2.46 32.96 1.82
C ASN A 279 2.23 32.92 0.29
N LYS A 280 2.59 34.03 -0.37
CA LYS A 280 2.84 34.19 -1.83
C LYS A 280 3.35 32.90 -2.47
N GLU A 281 2.44 32.15 -3.06
CA GLU A 281 2.77 31.07 -3.98
C GLU A 281 3.56 31.73 -5.14
N SER A 282 4.74 31.21 -5.49
CA SER A 282 5.39 31.71 -6.70
C SER A 282 4.48 31.31 -7.86
N ASP A 283 3.88 32.27 -8.56
CA ASP A 283 3.06 32.03 -9.77
C ASP A 283 3.88 31.44 -10.94
N ASN A 284 5.06 30.88 -10.66
CA ASN A 284 5.93 30.23 -11.60
C ASN A 284 5.44 28.78 -11.84
N PRO A 285 4.94 28.47 -13.04
CA PRO A 285 4.43 27.13 -13.36
C PRO A 285 5.50 26.04 -13.26
N VAL A 286 6.78 26.38 -13.47
CA VAL A 286 7.88 25.41 -13.35
C VAL A 286 8.09 24.99 -11.91
N ILE A 287 8.07 25.95 -10.97
CA ILE A 287 8.24 25.66 -9.55
C ILE A 287 7.05 24.84 -9.04
N TRP A 288 5.83 25.22 -9.40
CA TRP A 288 4.63 24.43 -9.09
C TRP A 288 4.74 22.99 -9.61
N MET A 289 5.11 22.82 -10.89
CA MET A 289 5.25 21.49 -11.50
C MET A 289 6.28 20.64 -10.75
N LEU A 290 7.42 21.22 -10.35
CA LEU A 290 8.44 20.51 -9.57
C LEU A 290 7.93 20.10 -8.18
N LYS A 291 7.17 20.96 -7.50
CA LYS A 291 6.59 20.65 -6.18
C LYS A 291 5.55 19.53 -6.26
N VAL A 292 4.64 19.60 -7.24
CA VAL A 292 3.61 18.57 -7.45
C VAL A 292 4.25 17.25 -7.89
N LEU A 293 5.25 17.30 -8.77
CA LEU A 293 6.00 16.12 -9.18
C LEU A 293 6.71 15.47 -7.99
N LEU A 294 7.43 16.26 -7.19
CA LEU A 294 8.09 15.78 -5.96
C LEU A 294 7.06 15.14 -5.02
N THR A 295 5.91 15.77 -4.84
CA THR A 295 4.83 15.26 -3.99
C THR A 295 4.30 13.93 -4.51
N GLY A 296 4.08 13.82 -5.82
CA GLY A 296 3.68 12.57 -6.48
C GLY A 296 4.70 11.44 -6.31
N LEU A 297 6.00 11.75 -6.43
CA LEU A 297 7.08 10.80 -6.13
C LEU A 297 7.05 10.35 -4.68
N LEU A 298 6.83 11.29 -3.75
CA LEU A 298 6.73 11.00 -2.31
C LEU A 298 5.52 10.13 -1.99
N ILE A 299 4.34 10.41 -2.55
CA ILE A 299 3.15 9.56 -2.40
C ILE A 299 3.44 8.16 -2.99
N GLY A 300 4.11 8.12 -4.14
CA GLY A 300 4.50 6.90 -4.86
C GLY A 300 5.48 5.98 -4.13
N LEU A 301 6.15 6.45 -3.06
CA LEU A 301 6.96 5.60 -2.16
C LEU A 301 6.09 4.53 -1.47
N GLY A 302 4.78 4.78 -1.37
CA GLY A 302 3.80 3.85 -0.84
C GLY A 302 3.51 4.03 0.65
N ALA A 303 2.35 3.54 1.06
CA ALA A 303 1.86 3.65 2.43
C ALA A 303 2.80 3.03 3.49
N PRO A 304 3.43 1.85 3.27
CA PRO A 304 4.28 1.24 4.29
C PRO A 304 5.45 2.12 4.74
N PHE A 305 6.05 2.87 3.81
CA PHE A 305 7.15 3.79 4.10
C PHE A 305 6.71 4.93 5.03
N TRP A 306 5.66 5.66 4.65
CA TRP A 306 5.19 6.82 5.42
C TRP A 306 4.60 6.44 6.78
N PHE A 307 4.02 5.25 6.87
CA PHE A 307 3.54 4.69 8.12
C PHE A 307 4.68 4.40 9.10
N ASP A 308 5.75 3.76 8.65
CA ASP A 308 6.93 3.52 9.48
C ASP A 308 7.55 4.85 9.97
N VAL A 309 7.61 5.86 9.09
CA VAL A 309 8.03 7.21 9.48
C VAL A 309 7.13 7.79 10.57
N ALA A 310 5.80 7.71 10.41
CA ALA A 310 4.85 8.21 11.39
C ALA A 310 4.99 7.50 12.75
N GLN A 311 5.11 6.16 12.76
CA GLN A 311 5.31 5.40 13.99
C GLN A 311 6.60 5.77 14.72
N LYS A 312 7.71 5.89 13.98
CA LYS A 312 9.00 6.30 14.54
C LYS A 312 8.90 7.68 15.17
N LEU A 313 8.26 8.64 14.50
CA LEU A 313 8.05 9.99 15.01
C LEU A 313 7.13 10.02 16.24
N ALA A 314 6.06 9.20 16.25
CA ALA A 314 5.17 9.09 17.40
C ALA A 314 5.91 8.57 18.64
N ARG A 315 6.76 7.55 18.49
CA ARG A 315 7.60 7.02 19.58
C ARG A 315 8.59 8.07 20.09
N ILE A 316 9.23 8.83 19.18
CA ILE A 316 10.13 9.93 19.55
C ILE A 316 9.36 11.00 20.34
N LYS A 317 8.18 11.39 19.88
CA LYS A 317 7.31 12.36 20.57
C LYS A 317 6.96 11.89 21.98
N GLN A 318 6.60 10.62 22.15
CA GLN A 318 6.31 10.03 23.47
C GLN A 318 7.55 10.04 24.38
N ALA A 319 8.72 9.67 23.85
CA ALA A 319 9.98 9.66 24.60
C ALA A 319 10.40 11.08 25.05
N VAL A 320 10.22 12.10 24.21
CA VAL A 320 10.49 13.50 24.56
C VAL A 320 9.53 13.96 25.66
N LYS A 321 8.23 13.66 25.55
CA LYS A 321 7.24 13.99 26.58
C LYS A 321 7.55 13.29 27.91
N GLY A 322 7.98 12.02 27.87
CA GLY A 322 8.36 11.25 29.06
C GLY A 322 9.60 11.78 29.78
N LYS A 323 10.62 12.24 29.04
CA LYS A 323 11.82 12.89 29.61
C LYS A 323 11.48 14.21 30.30
N THR A 324 10.65 15.05 29.68
CA THR A 324 10.23 16.33 30.27
C THR A 324 9.50 16.12 31.61
N THR A 325 8.62 15.12 31.72
CA THR A 325 7.92 14.81 32.98
C THR A 325 8.86 14.24 34.06
N SER A 326 9.88 13.46 33.68
CA SER A 326 10.85 12.91 34.63
C SER A 326 11.85 13.95 35.16
N GLU A 327 12.22 14.93 34.33
CA GLU A 327 13.16 16.00 34.70
C GLU A 327 12.47 17.10 35.54
N LEU A 328 11.21 17.44 35.23
CA LEU A 328 10.38 18.31 36.07
C LEU A 328 9.99 17.66 37.41
N ALA A 329 9.92 16.32 37.47
CA ALA A 329 9.74 15.60 38.74
C ALA A 329 11.04 15.54 39.57
N SER A 330 12.22 15.54 38.94
CA SER A 330 13.51 15.61 39.67
C SER A 330 13.84 17.02 40.17
N ASP A 331 13.39 18.07 39.51
CA ASP A 331 13.65 19.47 39.91
C ASP A 331 12.66 19.99 40.99
N SER A 332 11.57 19.25 41.23
CA SER A 332 10.66 19.49 42.37
C SER A 332 10.89 18.54 43.56
N GLN A 333 11.93 17.70 43.51
CA GLN A 333 12.35 16.81 44.60
C GLN A 333 13.86 16.83 44.84
N SER A 334 14.53 17.99 44.71
CA SER A 334 15.81 18.21 45.36
C SER A 334 15.62 18.62 46.83
N GLN A 335 15.02 17.73 47.62
CA GLN A 335 15.29 17.62 49.06
C GLN A 335 14.85 16.22 49.52
N PRO A 336 15.83 15.32 49.67
CA PRO A 336 15.90 14.64 50.96
C PRO A 336 17.34 14.48 51.46
N ALA A 337 17.45 14.35 52.78
CA ALA A 337 18.57 13.71 53.51
C ALA A 337 19.67 14.56 54.18
N VAL A 338 19.60 15.89 54.22
CA VAL A 338 20.50 16.67 55.12
C VAL A 338 19.79 17.19 56.39
N ASN A 339 18.52 17.62 56.31
CA ASN A 339 17.83 18.18 57.48
C ASN A 339 17.28 17.16 58.50
N LYS A 340 17.13 15.88 58.16
CA LYS A 340 16.72 14.86 59.16
C LYS A 340 17.84 14.42 60.10
N THR A 341 19.09 14.76 59.78
CA THR A 341 20.27 14.45 60.61
C THR A 341 20.62 15.62 61.52
N ILE A 342 20.36 16.86 61.09
CA ILE A 342 20.59 18.08 61.91
C ILE A 342 19.61 18.13 63.09
N ASP A 343 18.33 17.78 62.90
CA ASP A 343 17.35 17.74 64.01
C ASP A 343 17.67 16.66 65.06
N LYS A 344 18.32 15.55 64.64
CA LYS A 344 18.78 14.50 65.56
C LYS A 344 20.04 14.88 66.35
N ILE A 345 20.86 15.79 65.82
CA ILE A 345 22.08 16.27 66.51
C ILE A 345 21.74 17.44 67.45
N VAL A 346 20.74 18.26 67.12
CA VAL A 346 20.28 19.36 67.99
C VAL A 346 19.42 18.86 69.16
N ALA A 347 18.70 17.74 69.02
CA ALA A 347 17.94 17.12 70.12
C ALA A 347 18.80 16.30 71.10
N ALA A 348 20.11 16.17 70.86
CA ALA A 348 21.06 15.45 71.72
C ALA A 348 22.01 16.40 72.49
N LYS A 349 21.66 17.68 72.58
CA LYS A 349 22.31 18.68 73.42
C LYS A 349 21.25 19.37 74.27
#